data_AF-A0A2J6N1S9-F1
#
_entry.id   AF-A0A2J6N1S9-F1
#
_cell.length_a   1.000
_cell.length_b   1.000
_cell.length_c   1.000
_cell.angle_alpha   90.00
_cell.angle_beta   90.00
_cell.angle_gamma   90.00
#
_symmetry.space_group_name_H-M   'P 1'
#
loop_
_entity.id
_entity.type
_entity.pdbx_description
1 polymer ?
#
loop_
_entity_poly.entity_id
_entity_poly.type
_entity_poly.pdbx_seq_one_letter_code
_entity_poly.pdbx_strand_id
1 'polypeptide(L)'
;MKALNCPLCELDLEKEKIFYADQSFIVLRTKTLKGHRERIMIVYRKHEHTIQYKAVERALDILSKIGRKVFSYTPKFVIMDSTFATINDHWHLVASDLDPKSEDFNQILATRWIKVVDNTIPEEGEV
;
A
#
# COMPACT_ATOMS: atom_id res chain seq x y z
N MET A 1 -9.83 3.51 -18.97
CA MET A 1 -10.79 4.64 -18.96
C MET A 1 -10.85 5.16 -17.52
N LYS A 2 -11.03 6.47 -17.28
CA LYS A 2 -11.33 6.95 -15.93
C LYS A 2 -12.80 6.63 -15.63
N ALA A 3 -13.11 5.99 -14.50
CA ALA A 3 -14.50 5.89 -14.08
C ALA A 3 -14.97 7.24 -13.53
N LEU A 4 -16.22 7.61 -13.80
CA LEU A 4 -16.84 8.78 -13.17
C LEU A 4 -16.79 8.63 -11.65
N ASN A 5 -16.25 9.64 -10.96
CA ASN A 5 -16.19 9.76 -9.49
C ASN A 5 -15.28 8.75 -8.76
N CYS A 6 -14.26 8.17 -9.40
CA CYS A 6 -13.29 7.34 -8.67
C CYS A 6 -12.21 8.21 -7.99
N PRO A 7 -12.11 8.24 -6.64
CA PRO A 7 -11.14 9.09 -5.94
C PRO A 7 -9.68 8.71 -6.24
N LEU A 8 -9.43 7.47 -6.66
CA LEU A 8 -8.09 6.99 -7.06
C LEU A 8 -7.73 7.36 -8.50
N CYS A 9 -8.71 7.66 -9.35
CA CYS A 9 -8.48 8.23 -10.70
C CYS A 9 -8.24 9.73 -10.69
N GLU A 10 -8.70 10.41 -9.64
CA GLU A 10 -8.67 11.86 -9.47
C GLU A 10 -7.73 12.30 -8.34
N LEU A 11 -6.71 11.48 -8.05
CA LEU A 11 -5.69 11.82 -7.06
C LEU A 11 -5.03 13.14 -7.43
N ASP A 12 -5.12 14.10 -6.51
CA ASP A 12 -4.43 15.38 -6.60
C ASP A 12 -2.97 15.20 -6.14
N LEU A 13 -2.14 14.69 -7.05
CA LEU A 13 -0.77 14.27 -6.77
C LEU A 13 0.13 15.38 -6.21
N GLU A 14 -0.22 16.65 -6.41
CA GLU A 14 0.54 17.79 -5.86
C GLU A 14 0.35 17.95 -4.34
N LYS A 15 -0.77 17.45 -3.79
CA LYS A 15 -1.09 17.52 -2.37
C LYS A 15 -0.74 16.25 -1.61
N GLU A 16 -0.49 15.15 -2.31
CA GLU A 16 -0.23 13.85 -1.71
C GLU A 16 1.29 13.64 -1.48
N LYS A 17 1.64 12.98 -0.37
CA LYS A 17 3.03 12.55 -0.14
C LYS A 17 3.31 11.29 -0.96
N ILE A 18 3.96 11.47 -2.11
CA ILE A 18 4.33 10.39 -3.04
C ILE A 18 5.70 9.83 -2.68
N PHE A 19 5.78 8.51 -2.57
CA PHE A 19 7.04 7.78 -2.33
C PHE A 19 7.61 7.15 -3.60
N TYR A 20 6.74 6.85 -4.58
CA TYR A 20 7.11 6.28 -5.86
C TYR A 20 6.04 6.56 -6.90
N ALA A 21 6.43 6.80 -8.16
CA ALA A 21 5.50 6.85 -9.27
C ALA A 21 6.21 6.42 -10.56
N ASP A 22 5.53 5.60 -11.36
CA ASP A 22 5.93 5.26 -12.73
C ASP A 22 4.72 5.29 -13.68
N GLN A 23 4.83 4.65 -14.85
CA GLN A 23 3.74 4.59 -15.85
C GLN A 23 2.53 3.76 -15.40
N SER A 24 2.71 2.83 -14.47
CA SER A 24 1.73 1.82 -14.07
C SER A 24 1.27 1.96 -12.62
N PHE A 25 2.12 2.38 -11.69
CA PHE A 25 1.84 2.43 -10.26
C PHE A 25 2.24 3.77 -9.63
N ILE A 26 1.55 4.09 -8.55
CA ILE A 26 1.89 5.19 -7.64
C ILE A 26 1.86 4.64 -6.22
N VAL A 27 2.89 4.91 -5.43
CA VAL A 27 2.92 4.67 -3.98
C VAL A 27 2.82 6.00 -3.27
N LEU A 28 1.82 6.15 -2.41
CA LEU A 28 1.54 7.40 -1.71
C LEU A 28 1.03 7.15 -0.30
N ARG A 29 1.15 8.16 0.56
CA ARG A 29 0.63 8.11 1.94
C ARG A 29 -0.89 8.14 1.93
N THR A 30 -1.55 7.28 2.72
CA THR A 30 -3.02 7.33 2.83
C THR A 30 -3.47 8.60 3.56
N LYS A 31 -4.61 9.17 3.13
CA LYS A 31 -5.17 10.40 3.73
C LYS A 31 -5.45 10.29 5.23
N THR A 32 -5.94 9.13 5.67
CA THR A 32 -6.12 8.80 7.10
C THR A 32 -5.04 7.82 7.53
N LEU A 33 -4.39 8.13 8.65
CA LEU A 33 -3.36 7.30 9.25
C LEU A 33 -3.90 6.40 10.37
N LYS A 34 -5.10 6.67 10.88
CA LYS A 34 -5.76 5.85 11.92
C LYS A 34 -4.88 5.53 13.14
N GLY A 35 -4.09 6.50 13.57
CA GLY A 35 -3.16 6.35 14.70
C GLY A 35 -1.80 5.72 14.34
N HIS A 36 -1.61 5.23 13.12
CA HIS A 36 -0.29 4.80 12.64
C HIS A 36 0.64 5.98 12.39
N ARG A 37 1.95 5.77 12.54
CA ARG A 37 2.95 6.78 12.18
C ARG A 37 3.00 7.01 10.67
N GLU A 38 2.99 5.93 9.91
CA GLU A 38 2.89 5.95 8.45
C GLU A 38 1.89 4.87 8.01
N ARG A 39 1.17 5.15 6.93
CA ARG A 39 0.30 4.21 6.25
C ARG A 39 0.33 4.58 4.78
N ILE A 40 0.68 3.62 3.94
CA ILE A 40 0.93 3.87 2.51
C ILE A 40 0.08 2.93 1.68
N MET A 41 -0.21 3.33 0.46
CA MET A 41 -0.88 2.48 -0.52
C MET A 41 -0.18 2.53 -1.86
N ILE A 42 -0.24 1.41 -2.58
CA ILE A 42 0.10 1.35 -3.99
C ILE A 42 -1.18 1.28 -4.81
N VAL A 43 -1.27 2.14 -5.83
CA VAL A 43 -2.45 2.26 -6.71
C VAL A 43 -2.01 1.99 -8.13
N TYR A 44 -2.77 1.17 -8.86
CA TYR A 44 -2.56 1.00 -10.30
C TYR A 44 -3.13 2.20 -11.05
N ARG A 45 -2.39 2.83 -11.96
CA ARG A 45 -2.80 4.11 -12.55
C ARG A 45 -4.01 4.02 -13.46
N LYS A 46 -4.28 2.85 -14.04
CA LYS A 46 -5.50 2.59 -14.80
C LYS A 46 -6.60 2.13 -13.85
N HIS A 47 -7.82 2.60 -14.10
CA HIS A 47 -9.01 2.10 -13.41
C HIS A 47 -9.27 0.66 -13.83
N GLU A 48 -8.80 -0.28 -13.02
CA GLU A 48 -9.05 -1.70 -13.17
C GLU A 48 -9.33 -2.25 -11.77
N HIS A 49 -10.39 -3.03 -11.61
CA HIS A 49 -10.71 -3.69 -10.34
C HIS A 49 -9.68 -4.78 -10.01
N THR A 50 -9.19 -5.48 -11.03
CA THR A 50 -8.17 -6.53 -10.93
C THR A 50 -7.09 -6.31 -11.98
N ILE A 51 -5.85 -6.70 -11.66
CA ILE A 51 -4.71 -6.62 -12.59
C ILE A 51 -4.08 -7.99 -12.77
N GLN A 52 -3.29 -8.15 -13.84
CA GLN A 52 -2.58 -9.40 -14.13
C GLN A 52 -1.62 -9.80 -13.00
N TYR A 53 -1.44 -11.11 -12.79
CA TYR A 53 -0.59 -11.65 -11.72
C TYR A 53 0.82 -11.05 -11.69
N LYS A 54 1.49 -10.95 -12.84
CA LYS A 54 2.84 -10.32 -12.94
C LYS A 54 2.85 -8.85 -12.47
N ALA A 55 1.76 -8.13 -12.68
CA ALA A 55 1.63 -6.76 -12.22
C ALA A 55 1.42 -6.70 -10.69
N VAL A 56 0.70 -7.66 -10.11
CA VAL A 56 0.57 -7.82 -8.65
C VAL A 56 1.93 -8.12 -8.01
N GLU A 57 2.71 -9.07 -8.55
CA GLU A 57 4.05 -9.39 -8.04
C GLU A 57 4.96 -8.16 -8.06
N ARG A 58 4.95 -7.42 -9.18
CA ARG A 58 5.70 -6.17 -9.31
C ARG A 58 5.26 -5.12 -8.28
N ALA A 59 3.95 -4.98 -8.07
CA ALA A 59 3.43 -4.06 -7.08
C ALA A 59 3.87 -4.42 -5.65
N LEU A 60 3.88 -5.73 -5.32
CA LEU A 60 4.36 -6.22 -4.03
C LEU A 60 5.86 -5.97 -3.84
N ASP A 61 6.67 -6.14 -4.87
CA ASP A 61 8.11 -5.83 -4.84
C ASP A 61 8.35 -4.33 -4.58
N ILE A 62 7.70 -3.46 -5.36
CA ILE A 62 7.79 -2.00 -5.20
C ILE A 62 7.36 -1.60 -3.78
N LEU A 63 6.20 -2.09 -3.33
CA LEU A 63 5.66 -1.72 -2.02
C LEU A 63 6.51 -2.29 -0.88
N SER A 64 7.13 -3.46 -1.04
CA SER A 64 8.08 -4.01 -0.07
C SER A 64 9.31 -3.11 0.06
N LYS A 65 9.93 -2.72 -1.06
CA LYS A 65 11.14 -1.88 -1.09
C LYS A 65 10.89 -0.48 -0.51
N ILE A 66 9.80 0.15 -0.91
CA ILE A 66 9.40 1.45 -0.37
C ILE A 66 9.02 1.31 1.10
N GLY A 67 8.25 0.27 1.44
CA GLY A 67 7.83 -0.01 2.81
C GLY A 67 8.99 -0.18 3.77
N ARG A 68 10.08 -0.87 3.39
CA ARG A 68 11.29 -0.99 4.23
C ARG A 68 11.86 0.37 4.64
N LYS A 69 11.83 1.35 3.74
CA LYS A 69 12.31 2.73 4.01
C LYS A 69 11.32 3.51 4.88
N VAL A 70 10.02 3.41 4.58
CA VAL A 70 8.96 4.14 5.29
C VAL A 70 8.74 3.61 6.71
N PHE A 71 8.76 2.29 6.86
CA PHE A 71 8.51 1.56 8.11
C PHE A 71 9.79 1.16 8.83
N SER A 72 10.93 1.79 8.55
CA SER A 72 12.23 1.44 9.16
C SER A 72 12.25 1.54 10.70
N TYR A 73 11.26 2.23 11.28
CA TYR A 73 11.06 2.36 12.72
C TYR A 73 10.40 1.15 13.39
N THR A 74 9.84 0.21 12.63
CA THR A 74 9.19 -1.01 13.13
C THR A 74 9.92 -2.24 12.60
N PRO A 75 10.06 -3.32 13.40
CA PRO A 75 10.67 -4.56 12.92
C PRO A 75 9.89 -5.21 11.78
N LYS A 76 8.56 -4.99 11.69
CA LYS A 76 7.70 -5.59 10.67
C LYS A 76 6.62 -4.63 10.22
N PHE A 77 6.20 -4.80 8.97
CA PHE A 77 4.98 -4.22 8.43
C PHE A 77 4.26 -5.24 7.56
N VAL A 78 2.96 -4.99 7.31
CA VAL A 78 2.12 -5.91 6.54
C VAL A 78 1.60 -5.24 5.29
N ILE A 79 1.48 -6.02 4.22
CA ILE A 79 0.78 -5.65 2.99
C ILE A 79 -0.52 -6.44 2.96
N MET A 80 -1.63 -5.72 2.89
CA MET A 80 -2.99 -6.27 2.99
C MET A 80 -3.70 -6.19 1.65
N ASP A 81 -4.62 -7.11 1.44
CA ASP A 81 -5.56 -7.00 0.32
C ASP A 81 -6.63 -5.92 0.57
N SER A 82 -7.45 -5.68 -0.44
CA SER A 82 -8.49 -4.66 -0.43
C SER A 82 -9.81 -5.15 0.20
N THR A 83 -9.82 -6.21 1.01
CA THR A 83 -11.05 -6.81 1.57
C THR A 83 -11.95 -5.79 2.26
N PHE A 84 -11.36 -4.86 3.01
CA PHE A 84 -12.09 -3.78 3.67
C PHE A 84 -11.80 -2.40 3.11
N ALA A 85 -11.31 -2.33 1.87
CA ALA A 85 -11.17 -1.05 1.20
C ALA A 85 -12.57 -0.43 1.02
N THR A 86 -12.65 0.89 1.13
CA THR A 86 -13.86 1.65 0.77
C THR A 86 -13.95 1.92 -0.73
N ILE A 87 -12.84 1.77 -1.46
CA ILE A 87 -12.75 1.97 -2.91
C ILE A 87 -12.52 0.63 -3.58
N ASN A 88 -13.59 -0.09 -3.83
CA ASN A 88 -13.51 -1.51 -4.21
C ASN A 88 -13.31 -1.68 -5.71
N ASP A 89 -13.67 -0.66 -6.51
CA ASP A 89 -13.69 -0.73 -7.97
C ASP A 89 -12.36 -0.28 -8.62
N HIS A 90 -11.32 -0.04 -7.83
CA HIS A 90 -10.00 0.35 -8.34
C HIS A 90 -8.92 -0.36 -7.56
N TRP A 91 -8.09 -1.11 -8.27
CA TRP A 91 -7.00 -1.90 -7.71
C TRP A 91 -6.00 -1.04 -6.94
N HIS A 92 -5.86 -1.37 -5.66
CA HIS A 92 -4.83 -0.84 -4.78
C HIS A 92 -4.56 -1.82 -3.65
N LEU A 93 -3.38 -1.73 -3.04
CA LEU A 93 -3.03 -2.44 -1.81
C LEU A 93 -2.57 -1.45 -0.76
N VAL A 94 -2.77 -1.79 0.51
CA VAL A 94 -2.37 -0.96 1.64
C VAL A 94 -1.25 -1.65 2.42
N ALA A 95 -0.25 -0.89 2.82
CA ALA A 95 0.74 -1.30 3.78
C ALA A 95 0.68 -0.44 5.05
N SER A 96 0.83 -1.09 6.20
CA SER A 96 0.85 -0.45 7.51
C SER A 96 1.79 -1.17 8.47
N ASP A 97 2.22 -0.45 9.51
CA ASP A 97 2.81 -1.10 10.69
C ASP A 97 1.73 -1.88 11.48
N LEU A 98 2.17 -2.66 12.47
CA LEU A 98 1.29 -3.44 13.34
C LEU A 98 1.20 -2.82 14.75
N ASP A 99 0.97 -1.51 14.85
CA ASP A 99 0.80 -0.85 16.15
C ASP A 99 -0.54 -1.25 16.82
N PRO A 100 -0.53 -1.92 18.00
CA PRO A 100 -1.75 -2.27 18.73
C PRO A 100 -2.59 -1.08 19.19
N LYS A 101 -2.02 0.12 19.18
CA LYS A 101 -2.72 1.37 19.54
C LYS A 101 -3.43 2.02 18.35
N SER A 102 -3.26 1.49 17.13
CA SER A 102 -3.95 2.00 15.95
C SER A 102 -5.46 1.74 16.02
N GLU A 103 -6.24 2.67 15.48
CA GLU A 103 -7.71 2.62 15.53
C GLU A 103 -8.27 1.41 14.78
N ASP A 104 -7.57 0.95 13.74
CA ASP A 104 -7.95 -0.20 12.93
C ASP A 104 -7.11 -1.45 13.18
N PHE A 105 -6.43 -1.56 14.33
CA PHE A 105 -5.62 -2.73 14.67
C PHE A 105 -6.39 -4.05 14.49
N ASN A 106 -7.59 -4.17 15.07
CA ASN A 106 -8.42 -5.37 14.95
C ASN A 106 -8.85 -5.65 13.49
N GLN A 107 -9.08 -4.59 12.71
CA GLN A 107 -9.42 -4.72 11.30
C GLN A 107 -8.22 -5.23 10.49
N ILE A 108 -7.01 -4.74 10.78
CA ILE A 108 -5.77 -5.23 10.17
C ILE A 108 -5.58 -6.72 10.46
N LEU A 109 -5.79 -7.17 11.70
CA LEU A 109 -5.71 -8.58 12.07
C LEU A 109 -6.77 -9.44 11.36
N ALA A 110 -7.95 -8.89 11.09
CA ALA A 110 -9.04 -9.57 10.39
C ALA A 110 -8.90 -9.54 8.86
N THR A 111 -8.00 -8.71 8.33
CA THR A 111 -7.73 -8.60 6.89
C THR A 111 -6.73 -9.65 6.46
N ARG A 112 -6.90 -10.24 5.28
CA ARG A 112 -5.91 -11.17 4.74
C ARG A 112 -4.60 -10.42 4.46
N TRP A 113 -3.52 -10.88 5.09
CA TRP A 113 -2.18 -10.39 4.79
C TRP A 113 -1.66 -11.10 3.55
N ILE A 114 -1.38 -10.32 2.51
CA ILE A 114 -0.74 -10.84 1.30
C ILE A 114 0.73 -11.12 1.59
N LYS A 115 1.38 -10.24 2.35
CA LYS A 115 2.80 -10.35 2.69
C LYS A 115 3.09 -9.70 4.04
N VAL A 116 3.95 -10.35 4.81
CA VAL A 116 4.60 -9.75 5.99
C VAL A 116 6.05 -9.46 5.61
N VAL A 117 6.50 -8.23 5.83
CA VAL A 117 7.88 -7.83 5.53
C VAL A 117 8.63 -7.61 6.84
N ASP A 118 9.75 -8.32 6.98
CA ASP A 118 10.65 -8.21 8.13
C ASP A 118 11.78 -7.22 7.81
N ASN A 119 11.77 -6.09 8.50
CA ASN A 119 12.77 -5.04 8.36
C ASN A 119 14.08 -5.37 9.10
N THR A 120 14.10 -6.39 9.96
CA THR A 120 15.31 -6.82 10.67
C THR A 120 16.22 -7.68 9.80
N ILE A 121 15.68 -8.23 8.71
CA ILE A 121 16.41 -9.05 7.75
C ILE A 121 16.75 -8.17 6.52
N PRO A 122 18.02 -8.09 6.11
CA PRO A 122 18.43 -7.42 4.88
C PRO A 122 17.68 -8.00 3.67
N GLU A 123 17.45 -7.19 2.64
CA GLU A 123 16.87 -7.70 1.40
C GLU A 123 17.91 -8.61 0.71
N GLU A 124 17.57 -9.87 0.43
CA GLU A 124 18.43 -10.77 -0.33
C GLU A 124 18.65 -10.18 -1.73
N GLY A 125 19.86 -9.67 -2.00
CA GLY A 125 20.21 -9.07 -3.29
C GLY A 125 21.08 -7.81 -3.25
N GLU A 126 21.39 -7.26 -2.06
CA GLU A 126 22.43 -6.23 -1.90
C GLU A 126 23.74 -6.87 -1.37
N VAL A 127 24.43 -7.63 -2.22
CA VAL A 127 25.87 -7.95 -2.11
C VAL A 127 26.51 -7.73 -3.47
#